data_AF-A0A3P8Y918-F1
#
_entry.id   AF-A0A3P8Y918-F1
#
_cell.length_a   1.000
_cell.length_b   1.000
_cell.length_c   1.000
_cell.angle_alpha   90.00
_cell.angle_beta   90.00
_cell.angle_gamma   90.00
#
_symmetry.space_group_name_H-M   'P 1'
#
loop_
_entity.id
_entity.type
_entity.pdbx_description
1 polymer ?
#
loop_
_entity_poly.entity_id
_entity_poly.type
_entity_poly.pdbx_seq_one_letter_code
_entity_poly.pdbx_strand_id
1 'polypeptide(L)'
;MSNYAGVIHHATSILCSNKGSLDLQQLHRKILQRVEITEDDFWYIVKKCSRFVVVRNRERTDEWGTDCVVVAKTSLRLCRNYTKDGCRDCQELHLCKYFVYGNCRYGKGRKQCKFSHDVFSEHNYRLLRDCTLHELHEDELFLLLLQNDPSLLPEYSLPREVCSHYNKGSGPHGACTFREGCTKMHMCMHFVQGDCMFGPKCKRQHVVDEHGRRMLEEKGLSGDIIHDLPFIYQNLYRLSTPIAPYAVREHVPEPVCRPVIHKEEKKEICLHFIRRNCRFQDQCIRVHFNLPYKWEVFDGNSWKDLRHTEDIERAFCDPRNTHSPGSRPVDFLTMTRESDPVRRLSTVSSITKPAHYILTTEWLWYYKGDHQNWIEYGRPDDKQRTTSLTSRELEEAYLANRSADVTVMKGHRHYYLSFQDMYQRNPKHNTKRRVRRRPRFISIREVEDKISR
;
A
#
# COMPACT_ATOMS: atom_id res chain seq x y z
N MET A 1 -14.81 17.80 -5.13
CA MET A 1 -14.33 16.70 -6.00
C MET A 1 -14.89 16.78 -7.43
N SER A 2 -15.28 17.96 -7.95
CA SER A 2 -16.02 18.06 -9.22
C SER A 2 -15.16 18.37 -10.46
N ASN A 3 -13.84 18.60 -10.33
CA ASN A 3 -13.04 19.13 -11.46
C ASN A 3 -12.25 18.08 -12.27
N TYR A 4 -12.08 16.85 -11.76
CA TYR A 4 -11.21 15.84 -12.40
C TYR A 4 -11.93 14.55 -12.82
N ALA A 5 -13.26 14.46 -12.61
CA ALA A 5 -14.02 13.23 -12.85
C ALA A 5 -13.93 12.76 -14.32
N GLY A 6 -14.04 13.68 -15.28
CA GLY A 6 -13.91 13.38 -16.70
C GLY A 6 -12.53 12.85 -17.09
N VAL A 7 -11.46 13.42 -16.50
CA VAL A 7 -10.08 12.96 -16.74
C VAL A 7 -9.87 11.56 -16.19
N ILE A 8 -10.32 11.29 -14.97
CA ILE A 8 -10.19 9.98 -14.33
C ILE A 8 -10.97 8.92 -15.13
N HIS A 9 -12.18 9.25 -15.58
CA HIS A 9 -12.96 8.38 -16.44
C HIS A 9 -12.20 8.08 -17.75
N HIS A 10 -11.76 9.13 -18.45
CA HIS A 10 -11.07 9.01 -19.71
C HIS A 10 -9.75 8.22 -19.60
N ALA A 11 -8.94 8.50 -18.59
CA ALA A 11 -7.72 7.77 -18.28
C ALA A 11 -8.00 6.29 -18.02
N THR A 12 -9.10 5.96 -17.34
CA THR A 12 -9.44 4.56 -17.10
C THR A 12 -9.91 3.84 -18.36
N SER A 13 -10.72 4.48 -19.22
CA SER A 13 -11.08 3.91 -20.51
C SER A 13 -9.81 3.63 -21.32
N ILE A 14 -8.89 4.61 -21.44
CA ILE A 14 -7.60 4.40 -22.13
C ILE A 14 -6.85 3.18 -21.56
N LEU A 15 -6.72 3.07 -20.24
CA LEU A 15 -6.05 1.93 -19.64
C LEU A 15 -6.75 0.61 -19.99
N CYS A 16 -8.07 0.53 -19.84
CA CYS A 16 -8.84 -0.68 -20.14
C CYS A 16 -8.75 -1.08 -21.62
N SER A 17 -8.86 -0.13 -22.57
CA SER A 17 -8.70 -0.43 -24.00
C SER A 17 -7.25 -0.84 -24.35
N ASN A 18 -6.27 -0.53 -23.48
CA ASN A 18 -4.87 -0.96 -23.60
C ASN A 18 -4.54 -2.10 -22.62
N LYS A 19 -5.44 -3.08 -22.51
CA LYS A 19 -5.26 -4.30 -21.73
C LYS A 19 -5.06 -4.05 -20.22
N GLY A 20 -5.63 -2.96 -19.71
CA GLY A 20 -5.72 -2.63 -18.29
C GLY A 20 -4.49 -1.93 -17.69
N SER A 21 -3.44 -1.70 -18.49
CA SER A 21 -2.24 -0.98 -18.07
C SER A 21 -1.53 -0.29 -19.22
N LEU A 22 -0.85 0.82 -18.96
CA LEU A 22 -0.08 1.53 -19.99
C LEU A 22 1.12 2.25 -19.38
N ASP A 23 2.19 2.42 -20.15
CA ASP A 23 3.29 3.30 -19.75
C ASP A 23 2.77 4.70 -19.47
N LEU A 24 3.27 5.31 -18.41
CA LEU A 24 2.78 6.57 -17.88
C LEU A 24 2.90 7.71 -18.91
N GLN A 25 4.01 7.79 -19.63
CA GLN A 25 4.17 8.78 -20.71
C GLN A 25 3.20 8.55 -21.86
N GLN A 26 2.89 7.28 -22.17
CA GLN A 26 1.91 6.96 -23.20
C GLN A 26 0.50 7.32 -22.74
N LEU A 27 0.17 7.08 -21.47
CA LEU A 27 -1.10 7.49 -20.87
C LEU A 27 -1.25 9.01 -20.89
N HIS A 28 -0.22 9.75 -20.46
CA HIS A 28 -0.20 11.20 -20.47
C HIS A 28 -0.48 11.75 -21.89
N ARG A 29 0.27 11.26 -22.89
CA ARG A 29 0.08 11.65 -24.30
C ARG A 29 -1.32 11.37 -24.82
N LYS A 30 -1.91 10.21 -24.49
CA LYS A 30 -3.26 9.84 -24.94
C LYS A 30 -4.35 10.70 -24.26
N ILE A 31 -4.16 11.11 -23.01
CA ILE A 31 -5.11 11.99 -22.31
C ILE A 31 -5.09 13.40 -22.91
N LEU A 32 -3.90 13.96 -23.15
CA LEU A 32 -3.73 15.30 -23.73
C LEU A 32 -4.36 15.44 -25.13
N GLN A 33 -4.58 14.35 -25.85
CA GLN A 33 -5.27 14.38 -27.15
C GLN A 33 -6.75 14.74 -27.04
N ARG A 34 -7.38 14.57 -25.86
CA ARG A 34 -8.82 14.77 -25.68
C ARG A 34 -9.17 15.71 -24.54
N VAL A 35 -8.27 15.91 -23.59
CA VAL A 35 -8.53 16.74 -22.40
C VAL A 35 -7.32 17.61 -22.10
N GLU A 36 -7.58 18.91 -21.94
CA GLU A 36 -6.57 19.84 -21.43
C GLU A 36 -6.38 19.60 -19.92
N ILE A 37 -5.15 19.30 -19.53
CA ILE A 37 -4.77 19.09 -18.14
C ILE A 37 -3.32 19.52 -17.94
N THR A 38 -3.02 20.14 -16.79
CA THR A 38 -1.64 20.47 -16.43
C THR A 38 -0.86 19.20 -16.07
N GLU A 39 0.45 19.22 -16.24
CA GLU A 39 1.28 18.07 -15.87
C GLU A 39 1.14 17.74 -14.37
N ASP A 40 1.10 18.75 -13.50
CA ASP A 40 0.89 18.59 -12.06
C ASP A 40 -0.46 17.94 -11.71
N ASP A 41 -1.54 18.36 -12.38
CA ASP A 41 -2.87 17.77 -12.17
C ASP A 41 -2.91 16.31 -12.64
N PHE A 42 -2.29 16.00 -13.79
CA PHE A 42 -2.19 14.62 -14.28
C PHE A 42 -1.45 13.75 -13.26
N TRP A 43 -0.31 14.21 -12.76
CA TRP A 43 0.47 13.50 -11.74
C TRP A 43 -0.30 13.33 -10.43
N TYR A 44 -1.01 14.37 -10.00
CA TYR A 44 -1.87 14.32 -8.83
C TYR A 44 -2.96 13.26 -8.98
N ILE A 45 -3.67 13.24 -10.13
CA ILE A 45 -4.71 12.26 -10.42
C ILE A 45 -4.15 10.84 -10.40
N VAL A 46 -3.07 10.58 -11.14
CA VAL A 46 -2.51 9.23 -11.28
C VAL A 46 -1.91 8.71 -9.96
N LYS A 47 -1.31 9.57 -9.14
CA LYS A 47 -0.69 9.17 -7.84
C LYS A 47 -1.68 9.10 -6.68
N LYS A 48 -2.78 9.87 -6.69
CA LYS A 48 -3.72 9.96 -5.56
C LYS A 48 -5.06 9.25 -5.78
N CYS A 49 -5.46 9.01 -7.03
CA CYS A 49 -6.71 8.32 -7.31
C CYS A 49 -6.58 6.82 -7.00
N SER A 50 -7.49 6.28 -6.19
CA SER A 50 -7.54 4.86 -5.84
C SER A 50 -7.79 3.92 -7.02
N ARG A 51 -8.19 4.47 -8.18
CA ARG A 51 -8.39 3.75 -9.45
C ARG A 51 -7.10 3.49 -10.21
N PHE A 52 -5.99 4.09 -9.82
CA PHE A 52 -4.72 3.93 -10.51
C PHE A 52 -3.64 3.43 -9.56
N VAL A 53 -2.81 2.55 -10.08
CA VAL A 53 -1.61 2.06 -9.40
C VAL A 53 -0.43 2.31 -10.31
N VAL A 54 0.57 3.07 -9.84
CA VAL A 54 1.81 3.32 -10.58
C VAL A 54 2.87 2.34 -10.14
N VAL A 55 3.44 1.59 -11.09
CA VAL A 55 4.48 0.59 -10.87
C VAL A 55 5.69 0.93 -11.73
N ARG A 56 6.91 0.89 -11.18
CA ARG A 56 8.14 1.03 -11.98
C ARG A 56 8.45 -0.29 -12.70
N ASN A 57 8.75 -0.24 -14.00
CA ASN A 57 8.95 -1.43 -14.82
C ASN A 57 10.35 -2.06 -14.61
N ARG A 58 11.39 -1.30 -14.24
CA ARG A 58 12.76 -1.83 -14.02
C ARG A 58 13.59 -1.02 -13.01
N GLU A 59 14.54 -1.69 -12.36
CA GLU A 59 15.57 -1.10 -11.48
C GLU A 59 16.77 -0.49 -12.26
N ARG A 60 16.70 -0.35 -13.59
CA ARG A 60 17.90 -0.24 -14.45
C ARG A 60 18.15 1.11 -15.13
N THR A 61 17.32 2.13 -14.95
CA THR A 61 17.59 3.45 -15.53
C THR A 61 17.24 4.56 -14.55
N ASP A 62 18.27 5.31 -14.19
CA ASP A 62 18.28 6.49 -13.31
C ASP A 62 17.65 7.70 -14.00
N GLU A 63 16.48 7.54 -14.63
CA GLU A 63 15.70 8.63 -15.21
C GLU A 63 14.23 8.51 -14.77
N TRP A 64 13.77 9.48 -13.99
CA TRP A 64 12.41 9.52 -13.48
C TRP A 64 11.49 9.93 -14.62
N GLY A 65 10.55 9.05 -14.97
CA GLY A 65 9.48 9.35 -15.91
C GLY A 65 9.41 8.46 -17.14
N THR A 66 10.45 7.68 -17.45
CA THR A 66 10.53 6.93 -18.73
C THR A 66 10.07 5.47 -18.64
N ASP A 67 9.95 4.89 -17.44
CA ASP A 67 9.67 3.45 -17.28
C ASP A 67 8.70 3.15 -16.11
N CYS A 68 7.62 3.92 -15.99
CA CYS A 68 6.52 3.65 -15.06
C CYS A 68 5.29 3.16 -15.83
N VAL A 69 4.65 2.11 -15.35
CA VAL A 69 3.38 1.59 -15.86
C VAL A 69 2.26 1.97 -14.90
N VAL A 70 1.18 2.51 -15.43
CA VAL A 70 -0.06 2.75 -14.69
C VAL A 70 -1.00 1.58 -14.93
N VAL A 71 -1.55 1.01 -13.86
CA VAL A 71 -2.49 -0.11 -13.89
C VAL A 71 -3.84 0.35 -13.36
N ALA A 72 -4.92 0.02 -14.06
CA ALA A 72 -6.28 0.33 -13.63
C ALA A 72 -6.75 -0.60 -12.51
N LYS A 73 -7.38 -0.01 -11.48
CA LYS A 73 -7.81 -0.69 -10.26
C LYS A 73 -9.28 -0.39 -9.95
N THR A 74 -9.99 -1.39 -9.44
CA THR A 74 -11.35 -1.24 -8.90
C THR A 74 -11.55 -2.08 -7.64
N SER A 75 -12.45 -1.63 -6.77
CA SER A 75 -12.94 -2.38 -5.61
C SER A 75 -14.12 -3.31 -5.95
N LEU A 76 -14.72 -3.21 -7.14
CA LEU A 76 -15.88 -4.03 -7.53
C LEU A 76 -15.48 -5.50 -7.73
N ARG A 77 -16.32 -6.42 -7.25
CA ARG A 77 -16.17 -7.88 -7.35
C ARG A 77 -17.51 -8.51 -7.74
N LEU A 78 -17.51 -9.73 -8.28
CA LEU A 78 -18.76 -10.47 -8.52
C LEU A 78 -19.27 -11.07 -7.22
N CYS A 79 -20.58 -11.01 -7.04
CA CYS A 79 -21.26 -11.63 -5.92
C CYS A 79 -21.22 -13.15 -6.05
N ARG A 80 -20.58 -13.81 -5.08
CA ARG A 80 -20.45 -15.27 -5.06
C ARG A 80 -21.77 -15.99 -4.75
N ASN A 81 -22.67 -15.32 -4.04
CA ASN A 81 -23.94 -15.87 -3.56
C ASN A 81 -25.13 -15.36 -4.39
N TYR A 82 -24.88 -14.73 -5.53
CA TYR A 82 -25.95 -14.15 -6.33
C TYR A 82 -26.90 -15.22 -6.84
N THR A 83 -28.15 -15.07 -6.45
CA THR A 83 -29.31 -15.75 -7.03
C THR A 83 -30.31 -14.67 -7.40
N LYS A 84 -30.99 -14.82 -8.55
CA LYS A 84 -31.92 -13.80 -9.08
C LYS A 84 -32.96 -13.33 -8.05
N ASP A 85 -33.38 -14.21 -7.15
CA ASP A 85 -34.49 -13.97 -6.22
C ASP A 85 -34.07 -13.76 -4.75
N GLY A 86 -32.79 -13.99 -4.41
CA GLY A 86 -32.32 -14.14 -3.03
C GLY A 86 -31.31 -13.10 -2.53
N CYS A 87 -30.83 -12.19 -3.40
CA CYS A 87 -29.76 -11.26 -3.04
C CYS A 87 -30.30 -9.84 -2.80
N ARG A 88 -30.39 -9.41 -1.54
CA ARG A 88 -30.83 -8.07 -1.12
C ARG A 88 -29.68 -7.33 -0.44
N ASP A 89 -29.60 -6.01 -0.64
CA ASP A 89 -28.58 -5.12 -0.05
C ASP A 89 -27.12 -5.53 -0.30
N CYS A 90 -26.85 -6.14 -1.45
CA CYS A 90 -25.52 -6.60 -1.85
C CYS A 90 -24.62 -5.44 -2.32
N GLN A 91 -23.32 -5.50 -2.01
CA GLN A 91 -22.32 -4.51 -2.46
C GLN A 91 -21.39 -5.07 -3.56
N GLU A 92 -21.76 -6.22 -4.13
CA GLU A 92 -21.03 -6.90 -5.21
C GLU A 92 -21.89 -6.97 -6.48
N LEU A 93 -21.23 -7.10 -7.64
CA LEU A 93 -21.89 -7.13 -8.94
C LEU A 93 -22.64 -8.44 -9.15
N HIS A 94 -23.87 -8.32 -9.63
CA HIS A 94 -24.73 -9.43 -10.01
C HIS A 94 -24.54 -9.71 -11.49
N LEU A 95 -23.59 -10.59 -11.81
CA LEU A 95 -23.26 -10.96 -13.19
C LEU A 95 -22.94 -12.44 -13.33
N CYS A 96 -23.21 -12.98 -14.50
CA CYS A 96 -22.78 -14.31 -14.89
C CYS A 96 -21.27 -14.33 -15.14
N LYS A 97 -20.54 -15.16 -14.40
CA LYS A 97 -19.09 -15.37 -14.61
C LYS A 97 -18.74 -15.73 -16.06
N TYR A 98 -19.50 -16.63 -16.68
CA TYR A 98 -19.27 -17.03 -18.07
C TYR A 98 -19.64 -15.94 -19.09
N PHE A 99 -20.47 -14.98 -18.70
CA PHE A 99 -20.76 -13.81 -19.54
C PHE A 99 -19.58 -12.85 -19.53
N VAL A 100 -18.97 -12.61 -18.37
CA VAL A 100 -17.70 -11.87 -18.26
C VAL A 100 -16.58 -12.57 -19.04
N TYR A 101 -16.62 -13.90 -19.13
CA TYR A 101 -15.70 -14.68 -19.98
C TYR A 101 -15.99 -14.63 -21.49
N GLY A 102 -17.07 -13.98 -21.93
CA GLY A 102 -17.49 -13.92 -23.33
C GLY A 102 -18.05 -15.24 -23.90
N ASN A 103 -18.16 -16.30 -23.10
CA ASN A 103 -18.43 -17.67 -23.57
C ASN A 103 -19.63 -18.35 -22.85
N CYS A 104 -20.57 -17.57 -22.32
CA CYS A 104 -21.77 -18.12 -21.68
C CYS A 104 -22.68 -18.85 -22.68
N ARG A 105 -22.80 -20.17 -22.50
CA ARG A 105 -23.65 -21.06 -23.32
C ARG A 105 -25.16 -20.73 -23.27
N TYR A 106 -25.59 -19.92 -22.30
CA TYR A 106 -26.99 -19.55 -22.07
C TYR A 106 -27.31 -18.08 -22.41
N GLY A 107 -26.35 -17.33 -22.98
CA GLY A 107 -26.55 -15.92 -23.32
C GLY A 107 -27.20 -15.66 -24.68
N LYS A 108 -27.04 -16.60 -25.63
CA LYS A 108 -27.53 -16.49 -27.01
C LYS A 108 -28.42 -17.69 -27.43
N GLY A 109 -28.79 -18.55 -26.47
CA GLY A 109 -29.48 -19.82 -26.71
C GLY A 109 -30.96 -19.82 -26.29
N ARG A 110 -31.66 -20.94 -26.54
CA ARG A 110 -33.10 -21.12 -26.23
C ARG A 110 -33.45 -21.07 -24.74
N LYS A 111 -32.49 -21.35 -23.85
CA LYS A 111 -32.66 -21.33 -22.39
C LYS A 111 -31.97 -20.10 -21.81
N GLN A 112 -32.69 -19.34 -20.98
CA GLN A 112 -32.14 -18.16 -20.32
C GLN A 112 -31.09 -18.53 -19.26
N CYS A 113 -30.05 -17.71 -19.15
CA CYS A 113 -29.05 -17.85 -18.10
C CYS A 113 -29.68 -17.65 -16.70
N LYS A 114 -29.27 -18.48 -15.74
CA LYS A 114 -29.69 -18.35 -14.33
C LYS A 114 -29.10 -17.10 -13.66
N PHE A 115 -27.99 -16.59 -14.18
CA PHE A 115 -27.33 -15.39 -13.71
C PHE A 115 -27.60 -14.21 -14.65
N SER A 116 -27.42 -12.97 -14.17
CA SER A 116 -27.67 -11.76 -14.95
C SER A 116 -26.59 -11.57 -16.01
N HIS A 117 -27.01 -11.16 -17.20
CA HIS A 117 -26.13 -10.68 -18.28
C HIS A 117 -26.29 -9.16 -18.47
N ASP A 118 -27.03 -8.49 -17.58
CA ASP A 118 -27.25 -7.05 -17.64
C ASP A 118 -26.24 -6.34 -16.74
N VAL A 119 -25.18 -5.82 -17.36
CA VAL A 119 -24.13 -5.04 -16.70
C VAL A 119 -24.68 -3.78 -16.06
N PHE A 120 -25.68 -3.15 -16.68
CA PHE A 120 -26.25 -1.89 -16.24
C PHE A 120 -27.62 -2.05 -15.56
N SER A 121 -27.90 -3.25 -15.03
CA SER A 121 -29.08 -3.48 -14.21
C SER A 121 -29.17 -2.47 -13.07
N GLU A 122 -30.38 -2.20 -12.58
CA GLU A 122 -30.62 -1.18 -11.56
C GLU A 122 -29.71 -1.35 -10.31
N HIS A 123 -29.43 -2.59 -9.94
CA HIS A 123 -28.49 -2.92 -8.86
C HIS A 123 -27.04 -2.59 -9.22
N ASN A 124 -26.55 -3.11 -10.35
CA ASN A 124 -25.16 -2.95 -10.78
C ASN A 124 -24.83 -1.49 -11.09
N TYR A 125 -25.76 -0.76 -11.71
CA TYR A 125 -25.56 0.64 -12.11
C TYR A 125 -25.25 1.54 -10.91
N ARG A 126 -25.90 1.32 -9.76
CA ARG A 126 -25.60 2.07 -8.53
C ARG A 126 -24.14 1.86 -8.09
N LEU A 127 -23.69 0.60 -8.04
CA LEU A 127 -22.31 0.25 -7.67
C LEU A 127 -21.28 0.78 -8.67
N LEU A 128 -21.58 0.68 -9.97
CA LEU A 128 -20.75 1.23 -11.05
C LEU A 128 -20.66 2.76 -10.95
N ARG A 129 -21.75 3.44 -10.60
CA ARG A 129 -21.77 4.90 -10.42
C ARG A 129 -20.94 5.33 -9.21
N ASP A 130 -21.07 4.64 -8.09
CA ASP A 130 -20.31 4.93 -6.86
C ASP A 130 -18.80 4.79 -7.08
N CYS A 131 -18.39 3.88 -7.97
CA CYS A 131 -17.00 3.71 -8.39
C CYS A 131 -16.61 4.56 -9.62
N THR A 132 -17.52 5.38 -10.18
CA THR A 132 -17.30 6.18 -11.41
C THR A 132 -16.92 5.36 -12.66
N LEU A 133 -17.50 4.17 -12.81
CA LEU A 133 -17.27 3.20 -13.88
C LEU A 133 -18.48 2.99 -14.80
N HIS A 134 -19.62 3.64 -14.52
CA HIS A 134 -20.88 3.47 -15.25
C HIS A 134 -20.86 3.89 -16.73
N GLU A 135 -19.87 4.66 -17.16
CA GLU A 135 -19.69 5.10 -18.55
C GLU A 135 -18.71 4.21 -19.35
N LEU A 136 -18.08 3.20 -18.74
CA LEU A 136 -17.17 2.30 -19.45
C LEU A 136 -17.95 1.29 -20.30
N HIS A 137 -17.35 0.87 -21.41
CA HIS A 137 -17.92 -0.20 -22.24
C HIS A 137 -17.84 -1.56 -21.53
N GLU A 138 -18.74 -2.49 -21.89
CA GLU A 138 -18.82 -3.81 -21.25
C GLU A 138 -17.50 -4.58 -21.32
N ASP A 139 -16.83 -4.59 -22.48
CA ASP A 139 -15.54 -5.28 -22.65
C ASP A 139 -14.42 -4.68 -21.77
N GLU A 140 -14.42 -3.35 -21.60
CA GLU A 140 -13.49 -2.63 -20.73
C GLU A 140 -13.75 -2.96 -19.26
N LEU A 141 -15.03 -3.08 -18.87
CA LEU A 141 -15.42 -3.49 -17.53
C LEU A 141 -15.03 -4.94 -17.25
N PHE A 142 -15.24 -5.85 -18.21
CA PHE A 142 -14.87 -7.26 -18.05
C PHE A 142 -13.37 -7.43 -17.87
N LEU A 143 -12.55 -6.74 -18.67
CA LEU A 143 -11.11 -6.75 -18.49
C LEU A 143 -10.70 -6.20 -17.12
N LEU A 144 -11.29 -5.07 -16.71
CA LEU A 144 -11.02 -4.46 -15.42
C LEU A 144 -11.39 -5.39 -14.26
N LEU A 145 -12.50 -6.12 -14.36
CA LEU A 145 -12.92 -7.11 -13.37
C LEU A 145 -11.97 -8.32 -13.35
N LEU A 146 -11.59 -8.86 -14.51
CA LEU A 146 -10.67 -10.01 -14.61
C LEU A 146 -9.32 -9.75 -13.93
N GLN A 147 -8.78 -8.53 -14.02
CA GLN A 147 -7.51 -8.18 -13.38
C GLN A 147 -7.64 -7.73 -11.91
N ASN A 148 -8.85 -7.53 -11.39
CA ASN A 148 -9.07 -7.05 -10.02
C ASN A 148 -9.77 -8.08 -9.11
N ASP A 149 -10.58 -8.98 -9.66
CA ASP A 149 -11.33 -9.99 -8.92
C ASP A 149 -10.64 -11.37 -8.98
N PRO A 150 -9.99 -11.83 -7.90
CA PRO A 150 -9.30 -13.12 -7.89
C PRO A 150 -10.24 -14.33 -8.05
N SER A 151 -11.55 -14.17 -7.88
CA SER A 151 -12.52 -15.26 -8.07
C SER A 151 -12.92 -15.48 -9.53
N LEU A 152 -12.63 -14.49 -10.38
CA LEU A 152 -12.89 -14.56 -11.81
C LEU A 152 -11.84 -15.33 -12.57
N LEU A 153 -10.62 -15.51 -12.08
CA LEU A 153 -9.67 -16.41 -12.74
C LEU A 153 -9.74 -17.80 -12.09
N PRO A 154 -9.56 -18.88 -12.87
CA PRO A 154 -9.74 -20.24 -12.36
C PRO A 154 -8.95 -20.49 -11.08
N GLU A 155 -9.63 -21.03 -10.08
CA GLU A 155 -9.20 -21.13 -8.68
C GLU A 155 -7.75 -21.64 -8.57
N TYR A 156 -6.80 -20.78 -8.19
CA TYR A 156 -6.15 -20.73 -6.87
C TYR A 156 -5.08 -19.61 -6.84
N SER A 157 -5.48 -18.34 -6.93
CA SER A 157 -4.71 -17.12 -6.57
C SER A 157 -3.29 -16.95 -7.17
N LEU A 158 -3.11 -15.95 -8.05
CA LEU A 158 -1.80 -15.53 -8.55
C LEU A 158 -0.79 -15.21 -7.42
N PRO A 159 0.50 -15.50 -7.63
CA PRO A 159 1.13 -16.00 -8.85
C PRO A 159 1.20 -17.55 -8.92
N ARG A 160 0.21 -18.28 -8.37
CA ARG A 160 0.23 -19.77 -8.36
C ARG A 160 -0.24 -20.44 -9.66
N GLU A 161 -0.77 -19.67 -10.62
CA GLU A 161 -1.28 -20.18 -11.90
C GLU A 161 -0.17 -20.48 -12.92
N VAL A 162 1.00 -19.85 -12.78
CA VAL A 162 2.17 -20.16 -13.61
C VAL A 162 2.93 -21.33 -12.99
N CYS A 163 3.23 -22.33 -13.80
CA CYS A 163 4.00 -23.50 -13.37
C CYS A 163 5.43 -23.09 -12.97
N SER A 164 5.76 -23.23 -11.68
CA SER A 164 7.10 -22.93 -11.17
C SER A 164 8.15 -23.91 -11.68
N HIS A 165 7.78 -25.17 -11.90
CA HIS A 165 8.65 -26.21 -12.48
C HIS A 165 8.93 -25.96 -13.95
N TYR A 166 7.96 -25.42 -14.69
CA TYR A 166 8.19 -24.94 -16.03
C TYR A 166 9.34 -23.94 -15.99
N ASN A 167 9.30 -22.92 -15.16
CA ASN A 167 10.35 -21.88 -15.09
C ASN A 167 11.76 -22.33 -14.60
N LYS A 168 11.99 -23.62 -14.35
CA LYS A 168 13.30 -24.19 -13.97
C LYS A 168 13.83 -25.12 -15.06
N GLY A 169 15.14 -25.35 -15.16
CA GLY A 169 15.73 -26.26 -16.14
C GLY A 169 15.84 -25.70 -17.57
N SER A 170 16.46 -26.48 -18.47
CA SER A 170 16.86 -26.06 -19.82
C SER A 170 16.00 -26.64 -20.97
N GLY A 171 15.18 -27.66 -20.68
CA GLY A 171 14.32 -28.29 -21.69
C GLY A 171 13.09 -27.44 -22.08
N PRO A 172 12.34 -27.84 -23.13
CA PRO A 172 11.18 -27.09 -23.64
C PRO A 172 10.05 -26.93 -22.61
N HIS A 173 9.91 -27.88 -21.68
CA HIS A 173 8.99 -27.79 -20.54
C HIS A 173 9.70 -27.48 -19.22
N GLY A 174 10.96 -27.07 -19.28
CA GLY A 174 11.81 -26.92 -18.10
C GLY A 174 11.94 -28.21 -17.30
N ALA A 175 11.68 -28.12 -15.99
CA ALA A 175 11.67 -29.23 -15.05
C ALA A 175 10.25 -29.77 -14.79
N CYS A 176 9.24 -29.33 -15.54
CA CYS A 176 7.87 -29.84 -15.41
C CYS A 176 7.77 -31.26 -16.00
N THR A 177 7.52 -32.25 -15.16
CA THR A 177 7.34 -33.65 -15.57
C THR A 177 6.00 -33.91 -16.24
N PHE A 178 4.99 -33.06 -15.97
CA PHE A 178 3.64 -33.20 -16.51
C PHE A 178 3.50 -32.75 -17.97
N ARG A 179 4.42 -31.93 -18.49
CA ARG A 179 4.45 -31.47 -19.90
C ARG A 179 3.07 -30.96 -20.36
N GLU A 180 2.49 -31.55 -21.40
CA GLU A 180 1.15 -31.25 -21.95
C GLU A 180 -0.01 -31.79 -21.08
N GLY A 181 0.27 -32.44 -19.96
CA GLY A 181 -0.72 -32.78 -18.93
C GLY A 181 -0.72 -31.80 -17.75
N CYS A 182 0.08 -30.73 -17.80
CA CYS A 182 0.19 -29.80 -16.69
C CYS A 182 -1.07 -28.92 -16.60
N THR A 183 -1.74 -28.94 -15.44
CA THR A 183 -2.91 -28.09 -15.17
C THR A 183 -2.55 -26.64 -14.86
N LYS A 184 -1.26 -26.31 -14.83
CA LYS A 184 -0.73 -24.96 -14.59
C LYS A 184 -0.17 -24.37 -15.86
N MET A 185 -0.29 -23.05 -16.00
CA MET A 185 0.14 -22.33 -17.19
C MET A 185 1.66 -22.39 -17.36
N HIS A 186 2.12 -22.81 -18.54
CA HIS A 186 3.52 -22.79 -18.93
C HIS A 186 3.91 -21.44 -19.52
N MET A 187 4.05 -20.44 -18.64
CA MET A 187 4.42 -19.07 -19.00
C MET A 187 5.71 -18.65 -18.29
N CYS A 188 6.46 -17.75 -18.91
CA CYS A 188 7.65 -17.12 -18.33
C CYS A 188 7.27 -16.30 -17.10
N MET A 189 7.76 -16.70 -15.92
CA MET A 189 7.51 -15.96 -14.68
C MET A 189 8.10 -14.55 -14.76
N HIS A 190 9.31 -14.41 -15.31
CA HIS A 190 9.93 -13.10 -15.49
C HIS A 190 9.13 -12.17 -16.43
N PHE A 191 8.40 -12.74 -17.40
CA PHE A 191 7.50 -11.93 -18.22
C PHE A 191 6.31 -11.45 -17.40
N VAL A 192 5.69 -12.32 -16.61
CA VAL A 192 4.58 -11.97 -15.71
C VAL A 192 5.02 -10.94 -14.66
N GLN A 193 6.27 -11.00 -14.21
CA GLN A 193 6.85 -10.04 -13.26
C GLN A 193 7.27 -8.72 -13.91
N GLY A 194 7.35 -8.65 -15.23
CA GLY A 194 7.80 -7.47 -15.99
C GLY A 194 9.32 -7.34 -16.14
N ASP A 195 10.11 -8.28 -15.63
CA ASP A 195 11.58 -8.22 -15.59
C ASP A 195 12.27 -9.15 -16.60
N CYS A 196 11.53 -9.75 -17.55
CA CYS A 196 12.13 -10.60 -18.57
C CYS A 196 13.09 -9.83 -19.48
N MET A 197 14.37 -10.18 -19.40
CA MET A 197 15.44 -9.54 -20.18
C MET A 197 15.56 -10.06 -21.62
N PHE A 198 14.95 -11.21 -21.92
CA PHE A 198 15.11 -11.88 -23.22
C PHE A 198 14.05 -11.49 -24.25
N GLY A 199 12.94 -10.87 -23.81
CA GLY A 199 11.87 -10.43 -24.69
C GLY A 199 11.41 -11.56 -25.64
N PRO A 200 11.29 -11.30 -26.96
CA PRO A 200 10.90 -12.31 -27.94
C PRO A 200 11.89 -13.49 -28.07
N LYS A 201 13.13 -13.34 -27.61
CA LYS A 201 14.16 -14.40 -27.63
C LYS A 201 14.14 -15.28 -26.37
N CYS A 202 13.16 -15.09 -25.48
CA CYS A 202 13.04 -15.87 -24.27
C CYS A 202 12.82 -17.35 -24.60
N LYS A 203 13.51 -18.23 -23.88
CA LYS A 203 13.29 -19.69 -23.97
C LYS A 203 11.96 -20.13 -23.35
N ARG A 204 11.23 -19.20 -22.72
CA ARG A 204 9.95 -19.42 -22.05
C ARG A 204 8.84 -18.65 -22.77
N GLN A 205 7.64 -19.21 -22.77
CA GLN A 205 6.51 -18.61 -23.48
C GLN A 205 6.04 -17.31 -22.82
N HIS A 206 5.82 -16.27 -23.63
CA HIS A 206 5.19 -15.00 -23.22
C HIS A 206 3.74 -14.91 -23.68
N VAL A 207 3.30 -15.88 -24.47
CA VAL A 207 1.93 -16.06 -24.95
C VAL A 207 1.36 -17.37 -24.40
N VAL A 208 0.04 -17.50 -24.41
CA VAL A 208 -0.60 -18.77 -24.10
C VAL A 208 -0.39 -19.73 -25.29
N ASP A 209 0.19 -20.89 -25.03
CA ASP A 209 0.39 -21.92 -26.05
C ASP A 209 -0.93 -22.67 -26.36
N GLU A 210 -0.92 -23.52 -27.39
CA GLU A 210 -2.12 -24.24 -27.84
C GLU A 210 -2.70 -25.14 -26.74
N HIS A 211 -1.85 -25.76 -25.93
CA HIS A 211 -2.28 -26.58 -24.81
C HIS A 211 -2.98 -25.73 -23.73
N GLY A 212 -2.36 -24.62 -23.31
CA GLY A 212 -2.94 -23.67 -22.37
C GLY A 212 -4.24 -23.06 -22.88
N ARG A 213 -4.33 -22.80 -24.19
CA ARG A 213 -5.55 -22.32 -24.85
C ARG A 213 -6.69 -23.31 -24.69
N ARG A 214 -6.48 -24.60 -25.03
CA ARG A 214 -7.50 -25.65 -24.86
C ARG A 214 -7.95 -25.76 -23.41
N MET A 215 -7.02 -25.79 -22.46
CA MET A 215 -7.33 -25.85 -21.02
C MET A 215 -8.19 -24.65 -20.56
N LEU A 216 -7.91 -23.44 -21.05
CA LEU A 216 -8.67 -22.24 -20.68
C LEU A 216 -10.04 -22.17 -21.35
N GLU A 217 -10.15 -22.62 -22.59
CA GLU A 217 -11.44 -22.75 -23.30
C GLU A 217 -12.34 -23.79 -22.63
N GLU A 218 -11.78 -24.91 -22.16
CA GLU A 218 -12.50 -25.91 -21.35
C GLU A 218 -13.06 -25.31 -20.05
N LYS A 219 -12.31 -24.37 -19.46
CA LYS A 219 -12.75 -23.60 -18.28
C LYS A 219 -13.72 -22.47 -18.64
N GLY A 220 -14.00 -22.26 -19.92
CA GLY A 220 -15.04 -21.37 -20.42
C GLY A 220 -14.57 -19.96 -20.77
N LEU A 221 -13.28 -19.68 -20.88
CA LEU A 221 -12.78 -18.39 -21.35
C LEU A 221 -12.88 -18.28 -22.88
N SER A 222 -13.18 -17.08 -23.41
CA SER A 222 -13.16 -16.80 -24.85
C SER A 222 -11.74 -16.67 -25.39
N GLY A 223 -11.57 -16.91 -26.69
CA GLY A 223 -10.28 -16.76 -27.37
C GLY A 223 -9.67 -15.37 -27.22
N ASP A 224 -10.50 -14.32 -27.26
CA ASP A 224 -10.06 -12.93 -27.13
C ASP A 224 -9.48 -12.65 -25.73
N ILE A 225 -10.15 -13.14 -24.67
CA ILE A 225 -9.63 -13.01 -23.30
C ILE A 225 -8.37 -13.84 -23.13
N ILE A 226 -8.30 -15.03 -23.73
CA ILE A 226 -7.12 -15.90 -23.65
C ILE A 226 -5.90 -15.23 -24.29
N HIS A 227 -6.10 -14.52 -25.40
CA HIS A 227 -5.06 -13.73 -26.03
C HIS A 227 -4.52 -12.63 -25.10
N ASP A 228 -5.39 -12.01 -24.30
CA ASP A 228 -5.04 -10.90 -23.41
C ASP A 228 -4.55 -11.34 -22.02
N LEU A 229 -4.78 -12.60 -21.64
CA LEU A 229 -4.38 -13.17 -20.34
C LEU A 229 -2.93 -12.92 -19.91
N PRO A 230 -1.92 -12.97 -20.81
CA PRO A 230 -0.54 -12.67 -20.41
C PRO A 230 -0.40 -11.27 -19.79
N PHE A 231 -1.11 -10.27 -20.32
CA PHE A 231 -1.12 -8.90 -19.78
C PHE A 231 -1.97 -8.79 -18.52
N ILE A 232 -3.10 -9.51 -18.46
CA ILE A 232 -3.94 -9.58 -17.26
C ILE A 232 -3.14 -10.17 -16.09
N TYR A 233 -2.34 -11.22 -16.32
CA TYR A 233 -1.45 -11.81 -15.30
C TYR A 233 -0.35 -10.84 -14.85
N GLN A 234 0.24 -10.07 -15.76
CA GLN A 234 1.17 -9.00 -15.39
C GLN A 234 0.49 -7.98 -14.47
N ASN A 235 -0.71 -7.54 -14.82
CA ASN A 235 -1.44 -6.56 -14.02
C ASN A 235 -1.83 -7.10 -12.65
N LEU A 236 -2.26 -8.35 -12.57
CA LEU A 236 -2.53 -9.02 -11.30
C LEU A 236 -1.28 -9.15 -10.44
N TYR A 237 -0.13 -9.47 -11.03
CA TYR A 237 1.15 -9.47 -10.30
C TYR A 237 1.47 -8.08 -9.75
N ARG A 238 1.34 -7.04 -10.59
CA ARG A 238 1.54 -5.63 -10.23
C ARG A 238 0.58 -5.16 -9.12
N LEU A 239 -0.67 -5.61 -9.13
CA LEU A 239 -1.70 -5.25 -8.15
C LEU A 239 -1.58 -6.05 -6.83
N SER A 240 -1.04 -7.27 -6.87
CA SER A 240 -0.88 -8.16 -5.71
C SER A 240 0.46 -7.99 -5.00
N THR A 241 1.49 -7.54 -5.72
CA THR A 241 2.77 -7.19 -5.12
C THR A 241 2.57 -5.95 -4.24
N PRO A 242 2.90 -6.00 -2.94
CA PRO A 242 2.85 -4.81 -2.12
C PRO A 242 3.77 -3.76 -2.75
N ILE A 243 3.20 -2.65 -3.19
CA ILE A 243 3.96 -1.48 -3.60
C ILE A 243 4.78 -1.10 -2.38
N ALA A 244 6.08 -1.41 -2.38
CA ALA A 244 7.00 -0.76 -1.46
C ALA A 244 6.76 0.74 -1.64
N PRO A 245 6.42 1.51 -0.58
CA PRO A 245 6.00 2.89 -0.72
C PRO A 245 7.11 3.66 -1.42
N TYR A 246 6.89 3.97 -2.70
CA TYR A 246 7.81 4.79 -3.44
C TYR A 246 7.58 6.24 -3.02
N ALA A 247 8.50 6.70 -2.19
CA ALA A 247 8.82 8.10 -2.08
C ALA A 247 9.13 8.62 -3.49
N VAL A 248 8.42 9.67 -3.89
CA VAL A 248 8.61 10.38 -5.16
C VAL A 248 9.99 11.03 -5.13
N ARG A 249 10.89 10.67 -6.04
CA ARG A 249 12.11 11.45 -6.28
C ARG A 249 12.31 11.64 -7.77
N GLU A 250 12.25 12.90 -8.18
CA GLU A 250 12.57 13.37 -9.52
C GLU A 250 14.10 13.42 -9.70
N HIS A 251 14.55 12.80 -10.79
CA HIS A 251 15.92 12.86 -11.32
C HIS A 251 16.29 14.31 -11.72
N VAL A 252 17.56 14.71 -11.88
CA VAL A 252 18.46 14.48 -13.05
C VAL A 252 19.96 14.82 -12.66
N PRO A 253 21.00 14.62 -13.51
CA PRO A 253 21.81 13.41 -13.77
C PRO A 253 23.33 13.52 -13.40
N GLU A 254 23.99 12.35 -13.30
CA GLU A 254 25.41 11.89 -13.54
C GLU A 254 26.64 12.87 -13.60
N PRO A 255 27.92 12.43 -13.42
CA PRO A 255 28.48 11.07 -13.59
C PRO A 255 29.55 10.58 -12.57
N VAL A 256 29.99 9.33 -12.79
CA VAL A 256 31.28 8.70 -12.42
C VAL A 256 31.31 7.75 -11.19
N CYS A 257 31.24 6.47 -11.53
CA CYS A 257 31.96 5.30 -10.98
C CYS A 257 31.84 4.90 -9.49
N ARG A 258 31.42 3.61 -9.37
CA ARG A 258 31.91 2.52 -8.51
C ARG A 258 31.05 2.14 -7.28
N PRO A 259 31.08 0.83 -6.93
CA PRO A 259 29.90 0.06 -6.52
C PRO A 259 29.75 0.03 -5.01
N VAL A 260 28.54 0.16 -4.48
CA VAL A 260 28.29 -0.23 -3.08
C VAL A 260 26.87 -0.75 -2.86
N ILE A 261 26.80 -2.08 -2.71
CA ILE A 261 26.03 -2.85 -1.72
C ILE A 261 24.68 -2.25 -1.28
N HIS A 262 23.60 -2.98 -1.59
CA HIS A 262 22.25 -2.81 -1.02
C HIS A 262 22.30 -2.36 0.45
N LYS A 263 21.85 -1.14 0.74
CA LYS A 263 21.51 -0.74 2.12
C LYS A 263 20.00 -0.81 2.25
N GLU A 264 19.53 -1.87 2.91
CA GLU A 264 18.23 -1.86 3.59
C GLU A 264 18.06 -0.51 4.31
N GLU A 265 16.95 0.18 4.09
CA GLU A 265 16.68 1.42 4.80
C GLU A 265 16.62 1.13 6.31
N LYS A 266 17.67 1.55 7.00
CA LYS A 266 17.87 1.33 8.42
C LYS A 266 16.80 2.15 9.17
N LYS A 267 15.74 1.51 9.68
CA LYS A 267 14.59 2.21 10.31
C LYS A 267 14.79 2.56 11.78
N GLU A 268 15.80 1.98 12.43
CA GLU A 268 16.09 2.18 13.85
C GLU A 268 17.51 2.72 14.06
N ILE A 269 17.67 3.58 15.07
CA ILE A 269 18.97 4.06 15.49
C ILE A 269 19.69 2.96 16.27
N CYS A 270 20.97 2.74 15.94
CA CYS A 270 21.80 1.72 16.56
C CYS A 270 22.15 2.10 18.00
N LEU A 271 21.52 1.42 18.96
CA LEU A 271 21.78 1.63 20.38
C LEU A 271 23.24 1.41 20.77
N HIS A 272 23.92 0.44 20.14
CA HIS A 272 25.34 0.16 20.39
C HIS A 272 26.25 1.26 19.83
N PHE A 273 25.83 1.95 18.76
CA PHE A 273 26.60 3.06 18.20
C PHE A 273 26.56 4.28 19.12
N ILE A 274 25.37 4.61 19.65
CA ILE A 274 25.22 5.70 20.62
C ILE A 274 26.15 5.49 21.83
N ARG A 275 26.32 4.23 22.27
CA ARG A 275 27.24 3.86 23.36
C ARG A 275 28.69 3.64 22.93
N ARG A 276 29.05 4.00 21.69
CA ARG A 276 30.41 3.84 21.12
C ARG A 276 30.93 2.40 21.08
N ASN A 277 30.03 1.42 21.12
CA ASN A 277 30.34 -0.02 21.23
C ASN A 277 29.82 -0.86 20.03
N CYS A 278 29.43 -0.21 18.91
CA CYS A 278 28.97 -0.93 17.73
C CYS A 278 30.15 -1.59 16.99
N ARG A 279 30.17 -2.92 16.94
CA ARG A 279 31.22 -3.70 16.26
C ARG A 279 31.05 -3.77 14.74
N PHE A 280 29.88 -3.41 14.22
CA PHE A 280 29.52 -3.56 12.80
C PHE A 280 29.82 -2.32 11.95
N GLN A 281 30.17 -1.18 12.57
CA GLN A 281 30.55 0.07 11.88
C GLN A 281 29.65 0.35 10.66
N ASP A 282 30.21 0.53 9.46
CA ASP A 282 29.46 0.89 8.26
C ASP A 282 28.53 -0.22 7.73
N GLN A 283 28.76 -1.47 8.13
CA GLN A 283 27.95 -2.63 7.80
C GLN A 283 26.75 -2.81 8.75
N CYS A 284 26.62 -1.98 9.80
CA CYS A 284 25.52 -2.10 10.74
C CYS A 284 24.17 -1.83 10.06
N ILE A 285 23.20 -2.75 10.12
CA ILE A 285 21.86 -2.57 9.54
C ILE A 285 21.00 -1.47 10.23
N ARG A 286 21.53 -0.80 11.27
CA ARG A 286 20.86 0.29 12.00
C ARG A 286 21.56 1.64 11.77
N VAL A 287 20.83 2.75 11.91
CA VAL A 287 21.36 4.11 11.68
C VAL A 287 22.36 4.47 12.76
N HIS A 288 23.53 4.94 12.35
CA HIS A 288 24.53 5.48 13.26
C HIS A 288 24.25 6.98 13.45
N PHE A 289 23.71 7.32 14.62
CA PHE A 289 23.41 8.69 15.01
C PHE A 289 23.68 8.85 16.51
N ASN A 290 24.11 10.04 16.93
CA ASN A 290 24.58 10.29 18.29
C ASN A 290 23.46 10.52 19.31
N LEU A 291 22.21 10.68 18.85
CA LEU A 291 21.03 10.89 19.69
C LEU A 291 20.04 9.73 19.53
N PRO A 292 19.20 9.47 20.56
CA PRO A 292 18.19 8.40 20.49
C PRO A 292 16.99 8.72 19.59
N TYR A 293 16.97 9.93 19.02
CA TYR A 293 16.00 10.39 18.04
C TYR A 293 16.73 11.14 16.92
N LYS A 294 16.17 11.08 15.71
CA LYS A 294 16.67 11.81 14.54
C LYS A 294 15.50 12.29 13.70
N TRP A 295 15.51 13.57 13.34
CA TRP A 295 14.49 14.15 12.47
C TRP A 295 15.05 14.44 11.08
N GLU A 296 14.34 13.96 10.07
CA GLU A 296 14.75 14.10 8.67
C GLU A 296 13.57 14.63 7.86
N VAL A 297 13.87 15.52 6.91
CA VAL A 297 12.92 16.00 5.90
C VAL A 297 13.28 15.41 4.56
N PHE A 298 12.26 15.11 3.79
CA PHE A 298 12.39 14.59 2.45
C PHE A 298 12.31 15.76 1.46
N ASP A 299 13.45 16.15 0.90
CA ASP A 299 13.56 17.28 -0.04
C ASP A 299 13.26 16.91 -1.50
N GLY A 300 12.59 15.77 -1.72
CA GLY A 300 12.42 15.23 -3.06
C GLY A 300 13.59 14.39 -3.57
N ASN A 301 14.80 14.39 -2.97
CA ASN A 301 15.93 13.58 -3.46
C ASN A 301 16.82 12.83 -2.43
N SER A 302 16.99 13.35 -1.19
CA SER A 302 17.61 12.64 -0.03
C SER A 302 16.90 12.94 1.31
N TRP A 303 16.83 11.98 2.24
CA TRP A 303 16.36 12.29 3.60
C TRP A 303 17.45 13.14 4.25
N LYS A 304 17.15 14.42 4.48
CA LYS A 304 18.11 15.40 5.02
C LYS A 304 17.84 15.68 6.48
N ASP A 305 18.91 15.75 7.26
CA ASP A 305 18.85 16.02 8.69
C ASP A 305 18.32 17.43 8.96
N LEU A 306 17.37 17.54 9.89
CA LEU A 306 16.87 18.81 10.36
C LEU A 306 17.82 19.40 11.41
N ARG A 307 18.36 20.59 11.14
CA ARG A 307 19.38 21.27 11.98
C ARG A 307 18.94 21.51 13.44
N HIS A 308 17.64 21.72 13.68
CA HIS A 308 17.07 21.98 15.01
C HIS A 308 16.43 20.73 15.63
N THR A 309 17.08 19.57 15.53
CA THR A 309 16.48 18.28 15.89
C THR A 309 16.07 18.18 17.37
N GLU A 310 16.81 18.82 18.29
CA GLU A 310 16.47 18.83 19.72
C GLU A 310 15.22 19.68 20.01
N ASP A 311 15.09 20.85 19.41
CA ASP A 311 13.92 21.71 19.61
C ASP A 311 12.66 21.10 18.99
N ILE A 312 12.81 20.45 17.83
CA ILE A 312 11.72 19.70 17.19
C ILE A 312 11.31 18.51 18.07
N GLU A 313 12.27 17.74 18.60
CA GLU A 313 11.99 16.62 19.50
C GLU A 313 11.30 17.11 20.78
N ARG A 314 11.83 18.17 21.42
CA ARG A 314 11.25 18.76 22.63
C ARG A 314 9.80 19.16 22.40
N ALA A 315 9.52 19.81 21.27
CA ALA A 315 8.18 20.20 20.89
C ALA A 315 7.29 18.98 20.60
N PHE A 316 7.80 17.95 19.92
CA PHE A 316 7.05 16.74 19.61
C PHE A 316 6.68 15.95 20.86
N CYS A 317 7.59 15.82 21.82
CA CYS A 317 7.38 15.12 23.08
C CYS A 317 6.21 15.70 23.89
N ASP A 318 5.95 17.01 23.76
CA ASP A 318 4.80 17.63 24.40
C ASP A 318 3.50 17.33 23.61
N PRO A 319 2.55 16.58 24.19
CA PRO A 319 1.31 16.25 23.51
C PRO A 319 0.41 17.46 23.26
N ARG A 320 0.68 18.65 23.79
CA ARG A 320 -0.07 19.89 23.46
C ARG A 320 0.28 20.42 22.08
N ASN A 321 1.54 20.28 21.69
CA ASN A 321 2.04 20.84 20.45
C ASN A 321 1.57 20.02 19.24
N THR A 322 1.17 20.73 18.20
CA THR A 322 0.91 20.16 16.86
C THR A 322 1.97 20.55 15.85
N HIS A 323 2.81 21.54 16.18
CA HIS A 323 3.85 22.05 15.31
C HIS A 323 5.16 22.22 16.07
N SER A 324 6.29 22.10 15.36
CA SER A 324 7.59 22.49 15.91
C SER A 324 7.73 24.04 15.95
N PRO A 325 8.61 24.58 16.80
CA PRO A 325 8.97 26.00 16.74
C PRO A 325 9.76 26.34 15.47
N GLY A 326 9.76 27.62 15.08
CA GLY A 326 10.56 28.15 13.97
C GLY A 326 9.73 28.65 12.78
N SER A 327 10.41 29.28 11.81
CA SER A 327 9.78 29.88 10.61
C SER A 327 9.25 28.85 9.62
N ARG A 328 9.83 27.63 9.60
CA ARG A 328 9.37 26.48 8.80
C ARG A 328 9.02 25.31 9.73
N PRO A 329 7.84 25.34 10.38
CA PRO A 329 7.49 24.37 11.40
C PRO A 329 7.14 23.00 10.81
N VAL A 330 7.50 21.93 11.50
CA VAL A 330 7.04 20.57 11.23
C VAL A 330 5.63 20.41 11.82
N ASP A 331 4.65 20.06 11.02
CA ASP A 331 3.33 19.60 11.46
C ASP A 331 3.44 18.13 11.92
N PHE A 332 3.23 17.92 13.22
CA PHE A 332 3.31 16.62 13.89
C PHE A 332 2.08 15.72 13.68
N LEU A 333 0.99 16.25 13.11
CA LEU A 333 -0.21 15.48 12.79
C LEU A 333 -0.12 14.88 11.39
N THR A 334 0.32 15.68 10.42
CA THR A 334 0.52 15.24 9.03
C THR A 334 1.89 14.64 8.79
N MET A 335 2.86 14.87 9.71
CA MET A 335 4.27 14.54 9.53
C MET A 335 4.85 15.19 8.27
N THR A 336 4.56 16.49 8.09
CA THR A 336 5.07 17.30 6.98
C THR A 336 5.69 18.60 7.48
N ARG A 337 6.52 19.23 6.67
CA ARG A 337 6.96 20.62 6.86
C ARG A 337 6.65 21.36 5.58
N GLU A 338 5.72 22.30 5.64
CA GLU A 338 5.03 22.83 4.46
C GLU A 338 4.41 21.64 3.69
N SER A 339 4.97 21.28 2.53
CA SER A 339 4.54 20.15 1.71
C SER A 339 5.52 18.96 1.76
N ASP A 340 6.69 19.13 2.37
CA ASP A 340 7.75 18.12 2.41
C ASP A 340 7.47 17.07 3.50
N PRO A 341 7.52 15.77 3.20
CA PRO A 341 7.41 14.73 4.22
C PRO A 341 8.54 14.81 5.25
N VAL A 342 8.19 14.60 6.52
CA VAL A 342 9.15 14.55 7.63
C VAL A 342 9.04 13.19 8.32
N ARG A 343 10.17 12.62 8.74
CA ARG A 343 10.20 11.40 9.55
C ARG A 343 11.02 11.58 10.81
N ARG A 344 10.64 10.85 11.85
CA ARG A 344 11.39 10.67 13.09
C ARG A 344 11.89 9.24 13.18
N LEU A 345 13.20 9.07 13.24
CA LEU A 345 13.83 7.80 13.58
C LEU A 345 14.06 7.75 15.09
N SER A 346 14.03 6.54 15.67
CA SER A 346 14.25 6.36 17.09
C SER A 346 15.09 5.13 17.39
N THR A 347 15.64 5.07 18.60
CA THR A 347 16.09 3.81 19.17
C THR A 347 14.90 2.87 19.40
N VAL A 348 15.21 1.60 19.63
CA VAL A 348 14.23 0.56 19.93
C VAL A 348 13.38 0.95 21.15
N SER A 349 12.10 0.54 21.17
CA SER A 349 11.19 0.79 22.29
C SER A 349 11.71 0.14 23.59
N SER A 350 11.66 0.89 24.69
CA SER A 350 12.09 0.45 26.04
C SER A 350 11.41 -0.83 26.52
N ILE A 351 10.24 -1.18 26.00
CA ILE A 351 9.51 -2.42 26.37
C ILE A 351 10.17 -3.67 25.80
N THR A 352 10.81 -3.55 24.64
CA THR A 352 11.41 -4.70 23.93
C THR A 352 12.81 -5.05 24.44
N LYS A 353 13.35 -4.28 25.39
CA LYS A 353 14.70 -4.46 25.92
C LYS A 353 14.70 -4.43 27.46
N PRO A 354 15.60 -5.19 28.11
CA PRO A 354 15.78 -5.11 29.56
C PRO A 354 16.19 -3.71 30.05
N ALA A 355 15.90 -3.41 31.32
CA ALA A 355 16.13 -2.09 31.93
C ALA A 355 17.59 -1.59 31.93
N HIS A 356 18.58 -2.50 31.86
CA HIS A 356 19.99 -2.12 31.75
C HIS A 356 20.33 -1.52 30.37
N TYR A 357 19.42 -1.60 29.39
CA TYR A 357 19.59 -0.89 28.14
C TYR A 357 19.20 0.59 28.28
N ILE A 358 20.17 1.44 28.63
CA ILE A 358 20.03 2.91 28.58
C ILE A 358 19.76 3.43 27.16
N LEU A 359 19.09 4.58 27.05
CA LEU A 359 18.79 5.31 25.78
C LEU A 359 17.83 4.61 24.81
N THR A 360 17.08 3.61 25.27
CA THR A 360 15.89 3.13 24.56
C THR A 360 14.78 4.17 24.57
N THR A 361 13.94 4.19 23.54
CA THR A 361 12.84 5.16 23.47
C THR A 361 11.69 4.72 24.40
N GLU A 362 11.39 5.55 25.40
CA GLU A 362 10.21 5.37 26.26
C GLU A 362 9.01 6.08 25.63
N TRP A 363 7.97 5.32 25.29
CA TRP A 363 6.75 5.86 24.68
C TRP A 363 5.67 6.05 25.73
N LEU A 364 5.13 7.27 25.77
CA LEU A 364 4.09 7.71 26.69
C LEU A 364 2.78 7.91 25.92
N TRP A 365 1.68 7.54 26.56
CA TRP A 365 0.35 7.64 25.99
C TRP A 365 -0.44 8.68 26.77
N TYR A 366 -1.14 9.55 26.05
CA TYR A 366 -1.92 10.63 26.62
C TYR A 366 -3.34 10.64 26.06
N TYR A 367 -4.32 10.99 26.90
CA TYR A 367 -5.67 11.32 26.45
C TYR A 367 -6.00 12.77 26.75
N LYS A 368 -6.89 13.35 25.94
CA LYS A 368 -7.34 14.72 26.11
C LYS A 368 -8.38 14.81 27.22
N GLY A 369 -8.03 15.50 28.30
CA GLY A 369 -8.88 15.83 29.44
C GLY A 369 -9.92 16.91 29.13
N ASP A 370 -10.75 17.21 30.14
CA ASP A 370 -11.89 18.15 29.99
C ASP A 370 -11.43 19.59 29.85
N HIS A 371 -10.35 19.98 30.53
CA HIS A 371 -9.77 21.32 30.48
C HIS A 371 -8.75 21.50 29.34
N GLN A 372 -8.87 20.73 28.25
CA GLN A 372 -7.90 20.67 27.15
C GLN A 372 -6.47 20.25 27.57
N ASN A 373 -6.29 19.78 28.81
CA ASN A 373 -5.05 19.20 29.29
C ASN A 373 -4.82 17.80 28.71
N TRP A 374 -3.57 17.42 28.52
CA TRP A 374 -3.20 16.06 28.14
C TRP A 374 -2.76 15.31 29.40
N ILE A 375 -3.43 14.21 29.68
CA ILE A 375 -3.18 13.42 30.89
C ILE A 375 -2.57 12.09 30.47
N GLU A 376 -1.45 11.73 31.09
CA GLU A 376 -0.74 10.48 30.85
C GLU A 376 -1.54 9.29 31.40
N TYR A 377 -1.63 8.21 30.64
CA TYR A 377 -2.21 6.95 31.13
C TYR A 377 -1.32 6.38 32.25
N GLY A 378 -1.94 6.08 33.39
CA GLY A 378 -1.28 5.61 34.61
C GLY A 378 -0.89 6.73 35.59
N ARG A 379 -1.13 8.00 35.25
CA ARG A 379 -0.94 9.14 36.17
C ARG A 379 -2.29 9.66 36.70
N PRO A 380 -2.32 10.21 37.93
CA PRO A 380 -3.53 10.82 38.47
C PRO A 380 -3.95 12.05 37.66
N ASP A 381 -5.25 12.19 37.39
CA ASP A 381 -5.84 13.40 36.80
C ASP A 381 -6.02 14.54 37.83
N ASP A 382 -6.56 15.68 37.40
CA ASP A 382 -6.88 16.83 38.27
C ASP A 382 -7.80 16.45 39.47
N LYS A 383 -8.50 15.32 39.39
CA LYS A 383 -9.37 14.77 40.44
C LYS A 383 -8.75 13.57 41.16
N GLN A 384 -7.42 13.38 41.06
CA GLN A 384 -6.66 12.28 41.65
C GLN A 384 -7.12 10.87 41.22
N ARG A 385 -7.71 10.74 40.02
CA ARG A 385 -8.13 9.45 39.46
C ARG A 385 -7.14 8.96 38.43
N THR A 386 -6.75 7.69 38.56
CA THR A 386 -5.79 7.02 37.67
C THR A 386 -6.51 6.03 36.75
N THR A 387 -5.92 5.78 35.59
CA THR A 387 -6.37 4.72 34.67
C THR A 387 -5.83 3.36 35.09
N SER A 388 -6.58 2.29 34.82
CA SER A 388 -6.16 0.92 35.13
C SER A 388 -4.94 0.45 34.34
N LEU A 389 -4.75 1.01 33.14
CA LEU A 389 -3.59 0.76 32.29
C LEU A 389 -2.66 1.96 32.31
N THR A 390 -1.37 1.66 32.43
CA THR A 390 -0.25 2.59 32.33
C THR A 390 0.17 2.78 30.88
N SER A 391 0.91 3.85 30.60
CA SER A 391 1.51 4.06 29.28
C SER A 391 2.39 2.90 28.82
N ARG A 392 3.04 2.20 29.76
CA ARG A 392 3.86 1.01 29.47
C ARG A 392 3.00 -0.14 28.96
N GLU A 393 1.93 -0.49 29.66
CA GLU A 393 1.03 -1.59 29.24
C GLU A 393 0.34 -1.30 27.91
N LEU A 394 -0.02 -0.03 27.66
CA LEU A 394 -0.59 0.39 26.38
C LEU A 394 0.41 0.30 25.23
N GLU A 395 1.67 0.68 25.44
CA GLU A 395 2.71 0.53 24.44
C GLU A 395 3.02 -0.95 24.15
N GLU A 396 2.97 -1.83 25.16
CA GLU A 396 3.12 -3.27 24.97
C GLU A 396 1.99 -3.84 24.09
N ALA A 397 0.74 -3.47 24.40
CA ALA A 397 -0.42 -3.85 23.59
C ALA A 397 -0.35 -3.30 22.15
N TYR A 398 0.12 -2.06 21.99
CA TYR A 398 0.28 -1.42 20.68
C TYR A 398 1.35 -2.11 19.81
N LEU A 399 2.46 -2.54 20.42
CA LEU A 399 3.50 -3.28 19.71
C LEU A 399 3.05 -4.68 19.30
N ALA A 400 2.20 -5.32 20.09
CA ALA A 400 1.61 -6.62 19.75
C ALA A 400 0.58 -6.52 18.61
N ASN A 401 -0.29 -5.50 18.65
CA ASN A 401 -1.28 -5.26 17.59
C ASN A 401 -1.63 -3.77 17.45
N ARG A 402 -1.16 -3.15 16.35
CA ARG A 402 -1.32 -1.72 16.08
C ARG A 402 -2.75 -1.29 15.73
N SER A 403 -3.64 -2.22 15.41
CA SER A 403 -5.05 -1.97 15.10
C SER A 403 -6.01 -2.53 16.16
N ALA A 404 -5.50 -2.93 17.32
CA ALA A 404 -6.34 -3.41 18.41
C ALA A 404 -7.10 -2.26 19.11
N ASP A 405 -8.23 -2.63 19.70
CA ASP A 405 -8.96 -1.80 20.65
C ASP A 405 -8.75 -2.36 22.06
N VAL A 406 -8.43 -1.49 23.02
CA VAL A 406 -8.10 -1.86 24.41
C VAL A 406 -9.09 -1.22 25.38
N THR A 407 -9.55 -1.97 26.37
CA THR A 407 -10.43 -1.45 27.43
C THR A 407 -9.61 -0.87 28.58
N VAL A 408 -9.88 0.38 28.94
CA VAL A 408 -9.25 1.10 30.06
C VAL A 408 -10.32 1.50 31.07
N MET A 409 -10.08 1.24 32.36
CA MET A 409 -10.95 1.73 33.43
C MET A 409 -10.37 3.01 34.04
N LYS A 410 -11.23 3.98 34.40
CA LYS A 410 -10.84 5.18 35.14
C LYS A 410 -11.90 5.47 36.20
N GLY A 411 -11.57 5.22 37.47
CA GLY A 411 -12.57 5.11 38.54
C GLY A 411 -13.56 3.99 38.22
N HIS A 412 -14.87 4.27 38.31
CA HIS A 412 -15.93 3.29 37.99
C HIS A 412 -16.39 3.30 36.51
N ARG A 413 -15.66 3.97 35.62
CA ARG A 413 -16.04 4.12 34.20
C ARG A 413 -15.12 3.32 33.29
N HIS A 414 -15.71 2.62 32.32
CA HIS A 414 -15.00 1.89 31.27
C HIS A 414 -14.90 2.74 30.00
N TYR A 415 -13.73 2.69 29.37
CA TYR A 415 -13.42 3.37 28.12
C TYR A 415 -12.79 2.39 27.14
N TYR A 416 -13.06 2.56 25.84
CA TYR A 416 -12.42 1.83 24.76
C TYR A 416 -11.42 2.74 24.06
N LEU A 417 -10.17 2.33 24.00
CA LEU A 417 -9.09 3.02 23.31
C LEU A 417 -8.81 2.31 21.99
N SER A 418 -8.98 3.02 20.87
CA SER A 418 -8.62 2.51 19.55
C SER A 418 -7.27 3.05 19.11
N PHE A 419 -6.31 2.14 18.83
CA PHE A 419 -4.97 2.50 18.39
C PHE A 419 -4.95 3.01 16.94
N GLN A 420 -5.79 2.45 16.07
CA GLN A 420 -5.89 2.87 14.67
C GLN A 420 -6.46 4.29 14.56
N ASP A 421 -7.55 4.55 15.28
CA ASP A 421 -8.22 5.85 15.21
C ASP A 421 -7.53 6.92 16.07
N MET A 422 -6.71 6.53 17.04
CA MET A 422 -6.15 7.42 18.08
C MET A 422 -7.23 8.17 18.89
N TYR A 423 -8.27 7.43 19.31
CA TYR A 423 -9.35 7.94 20.14
C TYR A 423 -9.75 7.00 21.27
N GLN A 424 -10.11 7.59 22.41
CA GLN A 424 -10.76 6.96 23.54
C GLN A 424 -12.26 7.26 23.49
N ARG A 425 -13.12 6.24 23.69
CA ARG A 425 -14.58 6.34 23.63
C ARG A 425 -15.21 5.79 24.91
N ASN A 426 -16.25 6.44 25.41
CA ASN A 426 -17.10 5.91 26.48
C ASN A 426 -18.45 5.49 25.88
N PRO A 427 -18.77 4.19 25.81
CA PRO A 427 -20.03 3.73 25.21
C PRO A 427 -21.27 4.20 25.97
N LYS A 428 -21.18 4.32 27.30
CA LYS A 428 -22.34 4.68 28.15
C LYS A 428 -22.76 6.15 28.00
N HIS A 429 -21.80 7.03 27.68
CA HIS A 429 -22.05 8.48 27.59
C HIS A 429 -21.79 9.05 26.19
N ASN A 430 -21.47 8.19 25.22
CA ASN A 430 -21.10 8.54 23.84
C ASN A 430 -20.03 9.64 23.72
N THR A 431 -19.12 9.74 24.71
CA THR A 431 -18.05 10.76 24.70
C THR A 431 -16.81 10.23 24.00
N LYS A 432 -16.20 11.04 23.14
CA LYS A 432 -14.97 10.72 22.38
C LYS A 432 -13.85 11.70 22.73
N ARG A 433 -12.67 11.20 23.09
CA ARG A 433 -11.46 11.97 23.45
C ARG A 433 -10.29 11.59 22.55
N ARG A 434 -9.52 12.58 22.09
CA ARG A 434 -8.30 12.32 21.31
C ARG A 434 -7.23 11.67 22.17
N VAL A 435 -6.45 10.77 21.57
CA VAL A 435 -5.28 10.15 22.17
C VAL A 435 -4.03 10.54 21.38
N ARG A 436 -2.90 10.68 22.08
CA ARG A 436 -1.59 10.92 21.46
C ARG A 436 -0.55 9.99 22.07
N ARG A 437 0.31 9.44 21.23
CA ARG A 437 1.50 8.67 21.60
C ARG A 437 2.73 9.55 21.38
N ARG A 438 3.49 9.88 22.43
CA ARG A 438 4.68 10.74 22.40
C ARG A 438 5.86 10.11 23.16
N PRO A 439 7.10 10.29 22.70
CA PRO A 439 8.26 9.79 23.42
C PRO A 439 8.57 10.66 24.64
N ARG A 440 9.21 10.09 25.67
CA ARG A 440 9.81 10.90 26.74
C ARG A 440 11.00 11.67 26.19
N PHE A 441 11.00 12.99 26.36
CA PHE A 441 12.10 13.84 25.94
C PHE A 441 13.39 13.50 26.71
N ILE A 442 14.50 13.51 26.00
CA ILE A 442 15.85 13.46 26.57
C ILE A 442 16.69 14.49 25.83
N SER A 443 17.33 15.39 26.56
CA SER A 443 18.20 16.43 25.98
C SER A 443 19.53 15.86 25.52
N ILE A 444 20.25 16.61 24.68
CA ILE A 444 21.61 16.26 24.25
C ILE A 444 22.51 16.07 25.48
N ARG A 445 22.41 16.96 26.48
CA ARG A 445 23.17 16.90 27.74
C ARG A 445 22.88 15.62 28.52
N GLU A 446 21.61 15.24 28.67
CA GLU A 446 21.24 14.00 29.38
C GLU A 446 21.70 12.74 28.64
N VAL A 447 21.78 12.76 27.31
CA VAL A 447 22.35 11.67 26.52
C VAL A 447 23.84 11.53 26.84
N GLU A 448 24.59 12.64 26.83
CA GLU A 448 26.01 12.67 27.18
C GLU A 448 26.26 12.17 28.61
N ASP A 449 25.50 12.66 29.59
CA ASP A 449 25.59 12.24 30.99
C ASP A 449 25.32 10.74 31.18
N LYS A 450 24.38 10.16 30.42
CA LYS A 450 24.08 8.72 30.47
C LYS A 450 25.13 7.85 29.79
N ILE A 451 25.88 8.39 28.83
CA ILE A 451 26.98 7.68 28.15
C ILE A 451 28.27 7.73 29.00
N SER A 452 28.48 8.82 29.73
CA SER A 452 29.66 9.03 30.60
C SER A 452 29.58 8.32 31.96
N ARG A 453 28.42 7.75 32.32
CA ARG A 453 28.21 6.89 33.51
C ARG A 453 28.23 5.44 33.10
#